data_AF-A0A2A2F3C1-F1
#
_entry.id   AF-A0A2A2F3C1-F1
#
_cell.length_a   1.000
_cell.length_b   1.000
_cell.length_c   1.000
_cell.angle_alpha   90.00
_cell.angle_beta   90.00
_cell.angle_gamma   90.00
#
_symmetry.space_group_name_H-M   'P 1'
#
loop_
_entity.id
_entity.type
_entity.pdbx_description
1 polymer ?
#
loop_
_entity_poly.entity_id
_entity_poly.type
_entity_poly.pdbx_seq_one_letter_code
_entity_poly.pdbx_strand_id
1 'polypeptide(L)'
;MKSLPHTGWWHPWQTHALQQAVDRIVGIIQNDPHKERTDAIITRWLKRHLQWLGAGVNLERLNSLVEDKDMLAEKLESWAKRERQEGRQEGRQEGRQEGRQETSRDIARKLIALGALSDAQIAEATGLTETDIGAMRRDTSPGR
;
A
#
# COMPACT_ATOMS: atom_id res chain seq x y z
N MET A 1 -6.70 29.09 -29.29
CA MET A 1 -6.84 28.11 -28.20
C MET A 1 -5.85 26.99 -28.44
N LYS A 2 -4.69 27.02 -27.78
CA LYS A 2 -3.67 25.95 -27.88
C LYS A 2 -3.96 24.94 -26.77
N SER A 3 -4.23 23.70 -27.15
CA SER A 3 -4.39 22.55 -26.28
C SER A 3 -3.08 22.25 -25.54
N LEU A 4 -3.16 22.07 -24.23
CA LEU A 4 -2.06 21.63 -23.37
C LEU A 4 -1.89 20.11 -23.50
N PRO A 5 -0.67 19.57 -23.54
CA PRO A 5 -0.46 18.14 -23.49
C PRO A 5 -0.55 17.65 -22.03
N HIS A 6 -1.43 16.67 -21.80
CA HIS A 6 -1.44 15.87 -20.58
C HIS A 6 -0.18 15.00 -20.54
N THR A 7 0.87 15.48 -19.88
CA THR A 7 2.03 14.66 -19.53
C THR A 7 1.65 13.76 -18.36
N GLY A 8 1.12 12.58 -18.67
CA GLY A 8 1.17 11.44 -17.77
C GLY A 8 2.63 11.02 -17.62
N TRP A 9 3.17 11.14 -16.41
CA TRP A 9 4.52 10.69 -16.07
C TRP A 9 4.61 9.16 -16.16
N TRP A 10 4.81 8.66 -17.38
CA TRP A 10 5.33 7.33 -17.63
C TRP A 10 6.82 7.36 -17.30
N HIS A 11 7.29 6.49 -16.41
CA HIS A 11 8.72 6.32 -16.12
C HIS A 11 9.18 4.96 -16.71
N PRO A 12 9.77 4.92 -17.92
CA PRO A 12 10.20 3.70 -18.60
C PRO A 12 11.29 2.89 -17.87
N TRP A 13 11.91 3.48 -16.85
CA TRP A 13 13.01 2.87 -16.10
C TRP A 13 12.54 1.80 -15.09
N GLN A 14 11.24 1.74 -14.79
CA GLN A 14 10.71 0.87 -13.72
C GLN A 14 10.33 -0.54 -14.21
N THR A 15 9.89 -0.66 -15.47
CA THR A 15 9.63 -1.95 -16.14
C THR A 15 10.89 -2.81 -16.25
N HIS A 16 12.05 -2.17 -16.36
CA HIS A 16 13.32 -2.86 -16.53
C HIS A 16 13.89 -3.41 -15.22
N ALA A 17 13.47 -2.92 -14.05
CA ALA A 17 14.09 -3.32 -12.78
C ALA A 17 13.76 -4.77 -12.39
N LEU A 18 12.50 -5.19 -12.53
CA LEU A 18 12.09 -6.57 -12.27
C LEU A 18 12.58 -7.52 -13.35
N GLN A 19 12.54 -7.11 -14.62
CA GLN A 19 13.15 -7.86 -15.71
C GLN A 19 14.64 -8.13 -15.43
N GLN A 20 15.41 -7.09 -15.08
CA GLN A 20 16.83 -7.25 -14.72
C GLN A 20 17.05 -8.16 -13.50
N ALA A 21 16.16 -8.10 -12.50
CA ALA A 21 16.26 -8.98 -11.34
C ALA A 21 16.02 -10.45 -11.73
N VAL A 22 15.01 -10.71 -12.56
CA VAL A 22 14.73 -12.05 -13.10
C VAL A 22 15.91 -12.53 -13.97
N ASP A 23 16.41 -11.69 -14.88
CA ASP A 23 17.55 -12.02 -15.74
C ASP A 23 18.81 -12.36 -14.93
N ARG A 24 19.06 -11.68 -13.81
CA ARG A 24 20.18 -12.00 -12.90
C ARG A 24 20.00 -13.38 -12.26
N ILE A 25 18.81 -13.70 -11.76
CA ILE A 25 18.52 -15.02 -11.19
C ILE A 25 18.71 -16.11 -12.24
N VAL A 26 18.19 -15.90 -13.45
CA VAL A 26 18.38 -16.80 -14.58
C VAL A 26 19.86 -16.98 -14.91
N GLY A 27 20.65 -15.90 -14.94
CA GLY A 27 22.09 -15.98 -15.15
C GLY A 27 22.83 -16.78 -14.06
N ILE A 28 22.41 -16.66 -12.80
CA ILE A 28 22.96 -17.48 -11.70
C ILE A 28 22.63 -18.96 -11.93
N ILE A 29 21.38 -19.28 -12.30
CA ILE A 29 20.94 -20.64 -12.57
C ILE A 29 21.73 -21.22 -13.76
N GLN A 30 21.90 -20.48 -14.85
CA GLN A 30 22.58 -20.96 -16.04
C GLN A 30 24.07 -21.27 -15.80
N ASN A 31 24.72 -20.55 -14.89
CA ASN A 31 26.12 -20.77 -14.51
C ASN A 31 26.30 -21.88 -13.45
N ASP A 32 25.21 -22.46 -12.93
CA ASP A 32 25.27 -23.53 -11.95
C ASP A 32 25.59 -24.88 -12.61
N PRO A 33 26.54 -25.68 -12.08
CA PRO A 33 26.85 -27.01 -12.61
C PRO A 33 25.66 -27.96 -12.64
N HIS A 34 24.66 -27.74 -11.78
CA HIS A 34 23.42 -28.50 -11.69
C HIS A 34 22.19 -27.67 -12.10
N LYS A 35 22.35 -26.77 -13.08
CA LYS A 35 21.33 -25.80 -13.53
C LYS A 35 19.90 -26.33 -13.66
N GLU A 36 19.69 -27.54 -14.18
CA GLU A 36 18.35 -28.13 -14.33
C GLU A 36 17.69 -28.42 -12.97
N ARG A 37 18.46 -28.97 -12.02
CA ARG A 37 17.99 -29.22 -10.66
C ARG A 37 17.76 -27.91 -9.92
N THR A 38 18.68 -26.96 -10.07
CA THR A 38 18.61 -25.65 -9.44
C THR A 38 17.38 -24.88 -9.94
N ASP A 39 17.14 -24.86 -11.25
CA ASP A 39 15.95 -24.27 -11.86
C ASP A 39 14.64 -24.91 -11.33
N ALA A 40 14.56 -26.24 -11.30
CA ALA A 40 13.38 -26.95 -10.80
C ALA A 40 13.07 -26.65 -9.32
N ILE A 41 14.11 -26.50 -8.48
CA ILE A 41 13.95 -26.14 -7.07
C ILE A 41 13.42 -24.72 -6.94
N ILE A 42 14.07 -23.75 -7.59
CA ILE A 42 13.71 -22.33 -7.46
C ILE A 42 12.33 -22.08 -8.10
N THR A 43 12.03 -22.69 -9.25
CA THR A 43 10.71 -22.62 -9.90
C THR A 43 9.61 -23.07 -8.94
N ARG A 44 9.78 -24.22 -8.29
CA ARG A 44 8.78 -24.77 -7.36
C ARG A 44 8.64 -23.91 -6.12
N TRP A 45 9.75 -23.46 -5.55
CA TRP A 45 9.75 -22.55 -4.40
C TRP A 45 9.03 -21.24 -4.72
N LEU A 46 9.33 -20.63 -5.87
CA LEU A 46 8.76 -19.36 -6.29
C LEU A 46 7.24 -19.46 -6.50
N LYS A 47 6.78 -20.50 -7.21
CA LYS A 47 5.34 -20.78 -7.37
C LYS A 47 4.62 -20.82 -6.04
N ARG A 48 5.18 -21.58 -5.08
CA ARG A 48 4.60 -21.74 -3.75
C ARG A 48 4.60 -20.43 -2.96
N HIS A 49 5.69 -19.67 -3.03
CA HIS A 49 5.81 -18.42 -2.30
C HIS A 49 4.82 -17.36 -2.80
N LEU A 50 4.70 -17.20 -4.11
CA LEU A 50 3.76 -16.24 -4.70
C LEU A 50 2.29 -16.63 -4.46
N GLN A 51 1.99 -17.93 -4.42
CA GLN A 51 0.68 -18.41 -4.00
C GLN A 51 0.39 -18.07 -2.53
N TRP A 52 1.35 -18.27 -1.63
CA TRP A 52 1.20 -17.97 -0.21
C TRP A 52 1.01 -16.47 0.05
N LEU A 53 1.69 -15.60 -0.71
CA LEU A 53 1.48 -14.15 -0.65
C LEU A 53 0.12 -13.71 -1.20
N GLY A 54 -0.70 -14.62 -1.73
CA GLY A 54 -1.99 -14.28 -2.32
C GLY A 54 -1.84 -13.41 -3.57
N ALA A 55 -0.70 -13.45 -4.26
CA ALA A 55 -0.35 -12.52 -5.32
C ALA A 55 -1.31 -12.56 -6.54
N GLY A 56 -2.21 -13.55 -6.61
CA GLY A 56 -3.21 -13.68 -7.69
C GLY A 56 -2.57 -13.86 -9.07
N VAL A 57 -1.28 -14.21 -9.11
CA VAL A 57 -0.51 -14.39 -10.33
C VAL A 57 -0.77 -15.80 -10.86
N ASN A 58 -1.33 -15.92 -12.08
CA ASN A 58 -1.44 -17.23 -12.73
C ASN A 58 -0.03 -17.70 -13.14
N LEU A 59 0.50 -18.75 -12.52
CA LEU A 59 1.81 -19.34 -12.85
C LEU A 59 1.70 -20.78 -13.36
N GLU A 60 0.54 -21.19 -13.86
CA GLU A 60 0.33 -22.57 -14.36
C GLU A 60 1.34 -22.94 -15.45
N ARG A 61 1.63 -21.98 -16.33
CA ARG A 61 2.57 -22.15 -17.45
C ARG A 61 4.05 -22.01 -17.07
N LEU A 62 4.37 -21.57 -15.85
CA LEU A 62 5.76 -21.40 -15.41
C LEU A 62 6.39 -22.77 -15.16
N ASN A 63 7.11 -23.37 -16.10
CA ASN A 63 7.73 -24.68 -15.89
C ASN A 63 9.23 -24.57 -15.64
N SER A 64 9.85 -23.48 -16.10
CA SER A 64 11.26 -23.18 -15.90
C SER A 64 11.44 -21.67 -15.75
N LEU A 65 12.26 -21.23 -14.79
CA LEU A 65 12.59 -19.80 -14.67
C LEU A 65 13.46 -19.35 -15.82
N VAL A 66 14.29 -20.25 -16.36
CA VAL A 66 15.17 -19.94 -17.48
C VAL A 66 14.37 -19.73 -18.76
N GLU A 67 13.38 -20.58 -19.02
CA GLU A 67 12.57 -20.52 -20.25
C GLU A 67 11.46 -19.46 -20.16
N ASP A 68 10.81 -19.34 -19.02
CA ASP A 68 9.62 -18.49 -18.85
C ASP A 68 9.92 -17.11 -18.22
N LYS A 69 11.18 -16.67 -18.28
CA LYS A 69 11.66 -15.47 -17.58
C LYS A 69 10.88 -14.20 -17.92
N ASP A 70 10.54 -14.00 -19.20
CA ASP A 70 9.86 -12.79 -19.66
C ASP A 70 8.40 -12.77 -19.17
N MET A 71 7.75 -13.93 -19.23
CA MET A 71 6.40 -14.12 -18.69
C MET A 71 6.36 -13.91 -17.17
N LEU A 72 7.37 -14.40 -16.45
CA LEU A 72 7.48 -14.19 -15.02
C LEU A 72 7.67 -12.70 -14.68
N ALA A 73 8.59 -12.03 -15.37
CA ALA A 73 8.89 -10.62 -15.14
C ALA A 73 7.64 -9.74 -15.36
N GLU A 74 6.92 -9.94 -16.47
CA GLU A 74 5.68 -9.21 -16.79
C GLU A 74 4.62 -9.40 -15.69
N LYS A 75 4.45 -10.64 -15.22
CA LYS A 75 3.47 -10.97 -14.19
C LYS A 75 3.82 -10.38 -12.83
N LEU A 76 5.09 -10.47 -12.42
CA LEU A 76 5.57 -9.86 -11.20
C LEU A 76 5.45 -8.34 -11.24
N GLU A 77 5.70 -7.73 -12.39
CA GLU A 77 5.53 -6.29 -12.56
C GLU A 77 4.06 -5.88 -12.43
N SER A 78 3.16 -6.60 -13.10
CA SER A 78 1.73 -6.34 -13.04
C SER A 78 1.21 -6.45 -11.59
N TRP A 79 1.65 -7.46 -10.85
CA TRP A 79 1.35 -7.61 -9.43
C TRP A 79 1.93 -6.45 -8.61
N ALA A 80 3.22 -6.13 -8.74
CA ALA A 80 3.87 -5.06 -7.98
C ALA A 80 3.28 -3.67 -8.29
N LYS A 81 2.72 -3.47 -9.48
CA LYS A 81 1.99 -2.25 -9.84
C LYS A 81 0.66 -2.18 -9.10
N ARG A 82 -0.07 -3.30 -9.02
CA ARG A 82 -1.34 -3.39 -8.30
C ARG A 82 -1.16 -3.13 -6.81
N GLU A 83 -0.21 -3.83 -6.17
CA GLU A 83 0.12 -3.63 -4.75
C GLU A 83 0.42 -2.16 -4.41
N ARG A 84 1.23 -1.49 -5.24
CA ARG A 84 1.51 -0.07 -5.04
C ARG A 84 0.28 0.82 -5.24
N GLN A 85 -0.63 0.46 -6.13
CA GLN A 85 -1.86 1.22 -6.32
C GLN A 85 -2.83 1.02 -5.15
N GLU A 86 -2.95 -0.19 -4.64
CA GLU A 86 -3.76 -0.54 -3.47
C GLU A 86 -3.21 0.17 -2.22
N GLY A 87 -1.92 0.05 -1.92
CA GLY A 87 -1.32 0.76 -0.79
C GLY A 87 -1.44 2.29 -0.88
N ARG A 88 -1.36 2.88 -2.07
CA ARG A 88 -1.65 4.32 -2.26
C ARG A 88 -3.13 4.66 -2.07
N GLN A 89 -4.05 3.74 -2.35
CA GLN A 89 -5.48 3.95 -2.12
C GLN A 89 -5.80 3.85 -0.64
N GLU A 90 -5.32 2.80 0.03
CA GLU A 90 -5.45 2.59 1.47
C GLU A 90 -4.88 3.77 2.25
N GLY A 91 -3.62 4.15 2.02
CA GLY A 91 -3.02 5.28 2.71
C GLY A 91 -3.74 6.62 2.48
N ARG A 92 -4.37 6.81 1.31
CA ARG A 92 -5.23 7.99 1.06
C ARG A 92 -6.57 7.92 1.80
N GLN A 93 -7.13 6.73 1.99
CA GLN A 93 -8.38 6.54 2.72
C GLN A 93 -8.14 6.71 4.22
N GLU A 94 -7.13 6.04 4.76
CA GLU A 94 -6.70 6.14 6.16
C GLU A 94 -6.35 7.58 6.50
N GLY A 95 -5.48 8.24 5.72
CA GLY A 95 -5.10 9.64 5.98
C GLY A 95 -6.28 10.61 5.93
N ARG A 96 -7.29 10.36 5.08
CA ARG A 96 -8.53 11.17 5.07
C ARG A 96 -9.40 10.91 6.30
N GLN A 97 -9.45 9.68 6.79
CA GLN A 97 -10.20 9.33 7.99
C GLN A 97 -9.53 9.90 9.23
N GLU A 98 -8.21 9.72 9.37
CA GLU A 98 -7.41 10.26 10.46
C GLU A 98 -7.49 11.79 10.49
N GLY A 99 -7.28 12.47 9.36
CA GLY A 99 -7.36 13.92 9.29
C GLY A 99 -8.74 14.48 9.67
N ARG A 100 -9.83 13.78 9.32
CA ARG A 100 -11.18 14.14 9.78
C ARG A 100 -11.33 13.97 11.29
N GLN A 101 -10.89 12.85 11.84
CA GLN A 101 -10.95 12.61 13.29
C GLN A 101 -10.12 13.62 14.07
N GLU A 102 -8.91 13.93 13.61
CA GLU A 102 -8.03 14.92 14.22
C GLU A 102 -8.66 16.32 14.17
N THR A 103 -9.22 16.71 13.02
CA THR A 103 -9.93 17.99 12.89
C THR A 103 -11.14 18.07 13.83
N SER A 104 -11.96 17.02 13.91
CA SER A 104 -13.08 16.96 14.86
C SER A 104 -12.62 17.13 16.31
N ARG A 105 -11.53 16.45 16.70
CA ARG A 105 -10.94 16.58 18.05
C ARG A 105 -10.42 17.99 18.31
N ASP A 106 -9.75 18.61 17.34
CA ASP A 106 -9.25 19.99 17.46
C ASP A 106 -10.36 21.02 17.61
N ILE A 107 -11.45 20.87 16.85
CA ILE A 107 -12.63 21.72 16.99
C ILE A 107 -13.23 21.52 18.39
N ALA A 108 -13.38 20.28 18.85
CA ALA A 108 -13.91 19.98 20.18
C ALA A 108 -13.08 20.64 21.29
N ARG A 109 -11.76 20.52 21.26
CA ARG A 109 -10.86 21.18 22.23
C ARG A 109 -11.04 22.69 22.25
N LYS A 110 -11.14 23.33 21.07
CA LYS A 110 -11.39 24.78 20.96
C LYS A 110 -12.74 25.15 21.56
N LEU A 111 -13.80 24.38 21.27
CA LEU A 111 -15.14 24.64 21.82
C LEU A 111 -15.20 24.43 23.34
N ILE A 112 -14.53 23.41 23.88
CA ILE A 112 -14.39 23.20 25.32
C ILE A 112 -13.67 24.39 25.96
N ALA A 113 -12.57 24.86 25.36
CA ALA A 113 -11.81 25.99 25.87
C ALA A 113 -12.60 27.31 25.89
N LEU A 114 -13.54 27.49 24.94
CA LEU A 114 -14.46 28.63 24.94
C LEU A 114 -15.50 28.58 26.07
N GLY A 115 -15.75 27.39 26.64
CA GLY A 115 -16.56 27.21 27.87
C GLY A 115 -18.06 27.50 27.75
N ALA A 116 -18.56 27.84 26.56
CA ALA A 116 -19.93 28.29 26.34
C ALA A 116 -20.92 27.19 25.92
N LEU A 117 -20.43 25.99 25.59
CA LEU A 117 -21.23 24.88 25.04
C LEU A 117 -21.26 23.68 25.98
N SER A 118 -22.40 22.99 26.04
CA SER A 118 -22.54 21.72 26.75
C SER A 118 -21.84 20.58 26.00
N ASP A 119 -21.57 19.46 26.67
CA ASP A 119 -20.93 18.30 26.05
C ASP A 119 -21.78 17.75 24.88
N ALA A 120 -23.11 17.75 25.04
CA ALA A 120 -24.06 17.38 23.99
C ALA A 120 -23.97 18.30 22.76
N GLN A 121 -23.88 19.62 22.95
CA GLN A 121 -23.76 20.58 21.84
C GLN A 121 -22.42 20.46 21.10
N ILE A 122 -21.34 20.18 21.83
CA ILE A 122 -20.01 19.97 21.23
C ILE A 122 -19.98 18.63 20.48
N ALA A 123 -20.58 17.57 21.04
CA ALA A 123 -20.73 16.28 20.39
C ALA A 123 -21.48 16.42 19.06
N GLU A 124 -22.62 17.12 19.06
CA GLU A 124 -23.39 17.42 17.84
C GLU A 124 -22.58 18.18 16.79
N ALA A 125 -21.84 19.23 17.20
CA ALA A 125 -21.07 20.06 16.27
C ALA A 125 -19.84 19.36 15.67
N THR A 126 -19.26 18.38 16.37
CA THR A 126 -17.99 17.73 15.99
C THR A 126 -18.15 16.30 15.49
N GLY A 127 -19.32 15.70 15.70
CA GLY A 127 -19.59 14.29 15.42
C GLY A 127 -18.88 13.32 16.36
N LEU A 128 -18.38 13.81 17.50
CA LEU A 128 -17.77 12.99 18.56
C LEU A 128 -18.84 12.55 19.56
N THR A 129 -18.54 11.54 20.37
CA THR A 129 -19.48 11.11 21.42
C THR A 129 -19.39 12.03 22.64
N GLU A 130 -20.49 12.21 23.37
CA GLU A 130 -20.47 12.97 24.63
C GLU A 130 -19.47 12.40 25.64
N THR A 131 -19.27 11.07 25.64
CA THR A 131 -18.24 10.40 26.44
C THR A 131 -16.83 10.86 26.08
N ASP A 132 -16.51 10.95 24.78
CA ASP A 132 -15.21 11.46 24.30
C ASP A 132 -15.02 12.93 24.66
N ILE A 133 -16.06 13.76 24.49
CA ILE A 133 -16.01 15.18 24.87
C ILE A 133 -15.80 15.34 26.38
N GLY A 134 -16.55 14.58 27.19
CA GLY A 134 -16.41 14.60 28.65
C GLY A 134 -15.03 14.15 29.11
N ALA A 135 -14.42 13.17 28.44
CA ALA A 135 -13.03 12.78 28.67
C ALA A 135 -12.05 13.92 28.32
N MET A 136 -12.19 14.52 27.13
CA MET A 136 -11.34 15.66 26.72
C MET A 136 -11.47 16.85 27.68
N ARG A 137 -12.67 17.11 28.21
CA ARG A 137 -12.91 18.20 29.16
C ARG A 137 -12.21 17.97 30.51
N ARG A 138 -12.20 16.72 31.00
CA ARG A 138 -11.43 16.35 32.20
C ARG A 138 -9.93 16.52 32.00
N ASP A 139 -9.41 16.13 30.84
CA ASP A 139 -7.99 16.27 30.50
C ASP A 139 -7.56 17.75 30.32
N THR A 140 -8.48 18.62 29.87
CA THR A 140 -8.21 20.05 29.65
C THR A 140 -8.34 20.87 30.95
N SER A 141 -9.00 20.34 31.99
CA SER A 141 -9.12 20.96 33.32
C SER A 141 -8.44 20.10 34.39
N PRO A 142 -7.10 19.99 34.42
CA PRO A 142 -6.41 19.30 35.49
C PRO A 142 -6.41 20.19 36.73
N GLY A 143 -7.45 20.09 37.56
CA GLY A 143 -7.52 20.71 38.89
C GLY A 143 -7.63 22.24 38.89
N ARG A 144 -8.79 22.75 39.29
CA ARG A 144 -8.84 23.99 40.07
C ARG A 144 -8.67 23.65 41.53
#